data_AF-A0A7C5L3F5-F1
#
_entry.id   AF-A0A7C5L3F5-F1
#
_cell.length_a   1.000
_cell.length_b   1.000
_cell.length_c   1.000
_cell.angle_alpha   90.00
_cell.angle_beta   90.00
_cell.angle_gamma   90.00
#
_symmetry.space_group_name_H-M   'P 1'
#
loop_
_entity.id
_entity.type
_entity.pdbx_description
1 polymer ?
#
loop_
_entity_poly.entity_id
_entity_poly.type
_entity_poly.pdbx_seq_one_letter_code
_entity_poly.pdbx_strand_id
1 'polypeptide(L)'
;MSAKNKQVESSDKVNEAIARSERSNLIKFDENNTVTPGNDINTKITSLDTDLAHLRTELGAINSSVEEGLDRLGDTDTDLTAKVSETYKRLGEIDNAYKSLLEISSRIDIDIRKLNGDVSAVAEQSASGIKHLEQSTLAQSHEFTQKNQQVASRVSQLVETSKLTNSLLEQKIHGTTESILHIEKQIVAEIENLSRATEDKTRSIESRVDSNKAKILKLQSVDEAIIRRATTLEISSAELTVTSQRLDSSVEELASSSNALAHGINALKERTAELETLTSNHGFLIGGLQKASSEVSERLAALTDREGRHFNMVTAAFLLLLVATAVIYFSQQDQFVANDARYAERSDVVDQEFSNLQQVQVSSAEATNNSLVALDDKIESMNAAVQDEMQGLRDQVQSVEGRFSQSSPFSQIGD
;
A
#
# COMPACT_ATOMS: atom_id res chain seq x y z
N MET A 1 -29.25 -28.31 12.64
CA MET A 1 -29.74 -27.98 13.99
C MET A 1 -31.25 -27.91 13.94
N SER A 2 -31.96 -28.86 14.56
CA SER A 2 -33.43 -28.92 14.56
C SER A 2 -33.90 -29.23 15.97
N ALA A 3 -34.33 -28.21 16.70
CA ALA A 3 -34.90 -28.34 18.03
C ALA A 3 -36.41 -28.56 17.92
N LYS A 4 -36.85 -29.82 18.07
CA LYS A 4 -38.24 -30.13 18.42
C LYS A 4 -38.29 -30.36 19.92
N ASN A 5 -38.65 -29.32 20.65
CA ASN A 5 -38.90 -29.35 22.08
C ASN A 5 -40.23 -30.08 22.32
N LYS A 6 -40.18 -31.27 22.92
CA LYS A 6 -41.32 -32.14 23.15
C LYS A 6 -41.76 -31.99 24.61
N GLN A 7 -42.91 -31.34 24.76
CA GLN A 7 -43.95 -31.56 25.76
C GLN A 7 -43.55 -31.80 27.23
N VAL A 8 -43.90 -30.79 28.03
CA VAL A 8 -44.22 -30.88 29.45
C VAL A 8 -45.40 -31.85 29.65
N GLU A 9 -45.09 -33.09 30.02
CA GLU A 9 -46.02 -34.01 30.70
C GLU A 9 -45.42 -34.34 32.06
N SER A 10 -45.82 -33.65 33.14
CA SER A 10 -45.58 -34.22 34.49
C SER A 10 -46.45 -33.67 35.62
N SER A 11 -47.25 -32.62 35.44
CA SER A 11 -48.08 -32.12 36.55
C SER A 11 -49.23 -33.06 36.93
N ASP A 12 -49.86 -33.71 35.94
CA ASP A 12 -51.04 -34.55 36.21
C ASP A 12 -50.69 -35.92 36.81
N LYS A 13 -49.53 -36.49 36.45
CA LYS A 13 -49.04 -37.76 37.01
C LYS A 13 -48.57 -37.62 38.46
N VAL A 14 -48.09 -36.44 38.85
CA VAL A 14 -47.70 -36.15 40.24
C VAL A 14 -48.95 -35.97 41.12
N ASN A 15 -49.98 -35.30 40.63
CA ASN A 15 -51.25 -35.15 41.36
C ASN A 15 -51.99 -36.49 41.51
N GLU A 16 -51.93 -37.38 40.51
CA GLU A 16 -52.52 -38.72 40.63
C GLU A 16 -51.75 -39.64 41.60
N ALA A 17 -50.44 -39.45 41.75
CA ALA A 17 -49.63 -40.17 42.74
C ALA A 17 -49.92 -39.71 44.17
N ILE A 18 -50.16 -38.41 44.39
CA ILE A 18 -50.55 -37.85 45.69
C ILE A 18 -51.97 -38.30 46.08
N ALA A 19 -52.91 -38.33 45.14
CA ALA A 19 -54.27 -38.84 45.37
C ALA A 19 -54.33 -40.34 45.73
N ARG A 20 -53.30 -41.13 45.36
CA ARG A 20 -53.19 -42.54 45.74
C ARG A 20 -52.52 -42.74 47.11
N SER A 21 -51.73 -41.78 47.59
CA SER A 21 -51.12 -41.79 48.93
C SER A 21 -52.14 -41.57 50.06
N GLU A 22 -53.21 -40.81 49.80
CA GLU A 22 -54.29 -40.57 50.77
C GLU A 22 -55.23 -41.77 50.98
N ARG A 23 -55.12 -42.82 50.13
CA ARG A 23 -55.80 -44.11 50.33
C ARG A 23 -54.92 -45.11 51.09
N SER A 24 -54.10 -44.60 51.99
CA SER A 24 -53.47 -45.41 53.03
C SER A 24 -54.59 -45.99 53.89
N ASN A 25 -55.01 -47.21 53.56
CA ASN A 25 -55.86 -48.06 54.39
C ASN A 25 -55.06 -48.43 55.66
N LEU A 26 -54.79 -47.45 56.51
CA LEU A 26 -54.58 -47.70 57.93
C LEU A 26 -55.88 -48.32 58.44
N ILE A 27 -55.72 -49.39 59.19
CA ILE A 27 -56.77 -50.18 59.83
C ILE A 27 -57.75 -49.22 60.51
N LYS A 28 -58.87 -48.95 59.85
CA LYS A 28 -60.06 -48.44 60.52
C LYS A 28 -60.62 -49.66 61.24
N PHE A 29 -60.36 -49.74 62.54
CA PHE A 29 -61.19 -50.59 63.38
C PHE A 29 -62.62 -50.11 63.18
N ASP A 30 -63.47 -51.02 62.74
CA ASP A 30 -64.87 -50.76 62.48
C ASP A 30 -65.56 -50.47 63.83
N GLU A 31 -65.56 -49.20 64.25
CA GLU A 31 -66.23 -48.71 65.46
C GLU A 31 -67.76 -48.87 65.38
N ASN A 32 -68.30 -49.30 64.25
CA ASN A 32 -69.73 -49.50 64.03
C ASN A 32 -70.23 -50.90 64.37
N ASN A 33 -69.38 -51.79 64.89
CA ASN A 33 -69.87 -53.06 65.43
C ASN A 33 -70.47 -52.79 66.81
N THR A 34 -71.73 -52.35 66.83
CA THR A 34 -72.51 -52.12 68.05
C THR A 34 -72.49 -53.39 68.91
N VAL A 35 -71.70 -53.36 69.99
CA VAL A 35 -71.70 -54.38 71.05
C VAL A 35 -72.99 -54.26 71.86
N THR A 36 -74.10 -54.53 71.18
CA THR A 36 -75.46 -54.52 71.72
C THR A 36 -75.73 -55.71 72.63
N PRO A 37 -75.23 -56.94 72.34
CA PRO A 37 -75.55 -58.11 73.16
C PRO A 37 -74.88 -58.08 74.54
N GLY A 38 -73.64 -57.60 74.65
CA GLY A 38 -72.92 -57.58 75.93
C GLY A 38 -73.52 -56.62 76.95
N ASN A 39 -74.07 -55.49 76.48
CA ASN A 39 -74.78 -54.55 77.34
C ASN A 39 -76.14 -55.12 77.79
N ASP A 40 -76.82 -55.88 76.92
CA ASP A 40 -78.08 -56.58 77.22
C ASP A 40 -77.90 -57.80 78.16
N ILE A 41 -76.77 -58.50 78.07
CA ILE A 41 -76.37 -59.56 79.02
C ILE A 41 -76.15 -58.94 80.41
N ASN A 42 -75.43 -57.82 80.50
CA ASN A 42 -75.16 -57.15 81.77
C ASN A 42 -76.44 -56.62 82.44
N THR A 43 -77.40 -56.08 81.68
CA THR A 43 -78.70 -55.65 82.22
C THR A 43 -79.53 -56.84 82.72
N LYS A 44 -79.52 -57.97 82.00
CA LYS A 44 -80.22 -59.20 82.42
C LYS A 44 -79.60 -59.86 83.65
N ILE A 45 -78.26 -59.87 83.77
CA ILE A 45 -77.57 -60.30 85.01
C ILE A 45 -78.00 -59.42 86.18
N THR A 46 -78.06 -58.10 85.98
CA THR A 46 -78.51 -57.16 87.02
C THR A 46 -79.98 -57.41 87.45
N SER A 47 -80.84 -57.76 86.50
CA SER A 47 -82.24 -58.16 86.77
C SER A 47 -82.31 -59.45 87.59
N LEU A 48 -81.54 -60.47 87.22
CA LEU A 48 -81.43 -61.72 87.96
C LEU A 48 -80.92 -61.51 89.39
N ASP A 49 -79.90 -60.67 89.56
CA ASP A 49 -79.37 -60.31 90.88
C ASP A 49 -80.43 -59.63 91.75
N THR A 50 -81.25 -58.76 91.14
CA THR A 50 -82.38 -58.10 91.81
C THR A 50 -83.45 -59.09 92.23
N ASP A 51 -83.85 -60.01 91.35
CA ASP A 51 -84.86 -61.03 91.65
C ASP A 51 -84.37 -62.03 92.70
N LEU A 52 -83.08 -62.39 92.70
CA LEU A 52 -82.45 -63.20 93.76
C LEU A 52 -82.43 -62.47 95.10
N ALA A 53 -82.16 -61.16 95.13
CA ALA A 53 -82.23 -60.36 96.34
C ALA A 53 -83.67 -60.27 96.88
N HIS A 54 -84.66 -60.15 95.99
CA HIS A 54 -86.07 -60.17 96.35
C HIS A 54 -86.48 -61.52 96.94
N LEU A 55 -86.10 -62.63 96.31
CA LEU A 55 -86.34 -63.99 96.83
C LEU A 55 -85.77 -64.18 98.25
N ARG A 56 -84.54 -63.71 98.49
CA ARG A 56 -83.89 -63.77 99.82
C ARG A 56 -84.67 -62.97 100.87
N THR A 57 -85.17 -61.80 100.49
CA THR A 57 -85.95 -60.92 101.38
C THR A 57 -87.30 -61.55 101.73
N GLU A 58 -88.01 -62.09 100.74
CA GLU A 58 -89.28 -62.81 100.92
C GLU A 58 -89.11 -64.06 101.80
N LEU A 59 -88.07 -64.88 101.55
CA LEU A 59 -87.72 -66.02 102.41
C LEU A 59 -87.47 -65.60 103.86
N GLY A 60 -86.77 -64.48 104.07
CA GLY A 60 -86.53 -63.92 105.39
C GLY A 60 -87.84 -63.49 106.08
N ALA A 61 -88.71 -62.79 105.36
CA ALA A 61 -90.01 -62.34 105.88
C ALA A 61 -90.92 -63.52 106.24
N ILE A 62 -90.95 -64.56 105.40
CA ILE A 62 -91.69 -65.80 105.68
C ILE A 62 -91.15 -66.46 106.94
N ASN A 63 -89.83 -66.61 107.06
CA ASN A 63 -89.22 -67.26 108.21
C ASN A 63 -89.54 -66.52 109.51
N SER A 64 -89.41 -65.20 109.55
CA SER A 64 -89.79 -64.39 110.71
C SER A 64 -91.29 -64.45 111.02
N SER A 65 -92.15 -64.47 109.99
CA SER A 65 -93.60 -64.58 110.13
C SER A 65 -94.01 -65.95 110.71
N VAL A 66 -93.35 -67.03 110.29
CA VAL A 66 -93.56 -68.39 110.81
C VAL A 66 -93.07 -68.50 112.25
N GLU A 67 -91.90 -67.95 112.57
CA GLU A 67 -91.33 -67.93 113.92
C GLU A 67 -92.26 -67.18 114.91
N GLU A 68 -92.69 -65.97 114.56
CA GLU A 68 -93.66 -65.20 115.37
C GLU A 68 -95.00 -65.92 115.49
N GLY A 69 -95.46 -66.58 114.44
CA GLY A 69 -96.67 -67.40 114.47
C GLY A 69 -96.57 -68.59 115.42
N LEU A 70 -95.44 -69.30 115.40
CA LEU A 70 -95.17 -70.42 116.30
C LEU A 70 -95.11 -69.98 117.76
N ASP A 71 -94.45 -68.85 118.05
CA ASP A 71 -94.39 -68.28 119.40
C ASP A 71 -95.79 -67.95 119.93
N ARG A 72 -96.65 -67.35 119.11
CA ARG A 72 -98.04 -67.02 119.47
C ARG A 72 -98.93 -68.26 119.65
N LEU A 73 -98.70 -69.33 118.89
CA LEU A 73 -99.38 -70.61 119.08
C LEU A 73 -98.90 -71.35 120.34
N GLY A 74 -97.63 -71.19 120.69
CA GLY A 74 -96.98 -71.77 121.87
C GLY A 74 -97.40 -71.14 123.19
N ASP A 75 -97.92 -69.90 123.17
CA ASP A 75 -98.40 -69.20 124.36
C ASP A 75 -99.57 -69.95 125.02
N THR A 76 -99.50 -70.17 126.33
CA THR A 76 -100.44 -71.05 127.07
C THR A 76 -101.76 -70.34 127.38
N ASP A 77 -101.77 -69.01 127.35
CA ASP A 77 -102.89 -68.17 127.80
C ASP A 77 -103.94 -67.86 126.72
N THR A 78 -103.75 -68.32 125.48
CA THR A 78 -104.72 -68.15 124.38
C THR A 78 -105.69 -69.32 124.26
N ASP A 79 -107.00 -69.03 124.20
CA ASP A 79 -108.05 -70.04 124.00
C ASP A 79 -107.89 -70.79 122.65
N LEU A 80 -108.33 -72.05 122.64
CA LEU A 80 -108.20 -72.97 121.50
C LEU A 80 -108.80 -72.39 120.22
N THR A 81 -109.94 -71.69 120.32
CA THR A 81 -110.59 -71.06 119.17
C THR A 81 -109.72 -69.98 118.52
N ALA A 82 -108.99 -69.20 119.32
CA ALA A 82 -108.07 -68.18 118.83
C ALA A 82 -106.84 -68.82 118.18
N LYS A 83 -106.30 -69.90 118.77
CA LYS A 83 -105.20 -70.67 118.17
C LYS A 83 -105.59 -71.28 116.83
N VAL A 84 -106.80 -71.82 116.70
CA VAL A 84 -107.30 -72.35 115.43
C VAL A 84 -107.44 -71.24 114.38
N SER A 85 -108.00 -70.09 114.75
CA SER A 85 -108.14 -68.94 113.85
C SER A 85 -106.77 -68.40 113.38
N GLU A 86 -105.82 -68.25 114.29
CA GLU A 86 -104.44 -67.84 113.97
C GLU A 86 -103.75 -68.88 113.09
N THR A 87 -103.97 -70.18 113.33
CA THR A 87 -103.43 -71.27 112.48
C THR A 87 -103.94 -71.15 111.04
N TYR A 88 -105.25 -70.93 110.84
CA TYR A 88 -105.81 -70.75 109.50
C TYR A 88 -105.31 -69.48 108.83
N LYS A 89 -105.15 -68.39 109.58
CA LYS A 89 -104.56 -67.14 109.08
C LYS A 89 -103.11 -67.36 108.61
N ARG A 90 -102.29 -68.03 109.43
CA ARG A 90 -100.90 -68.38 109.10
C ARG A 90 -100.80 -69.31 107.90
N LEU A 91 -101.70 -70.28 107.79
CA LEU A 91 -101.76 -71.15 106.62
C LEU A 91 -102.05 -70.35 105.34
N GLY A 92 -102.92 -69.34 105.41
CA GLY A 92 -103.18 -68.42 104.30
C GLY A 92 -101.98 -67.52 103.97
N GLU A 93 -101.26 -67.02 104.97
CA GLU A 93 -100.02 -66.25 104.78
C GLU A 93 -98.92 -67.10 104.13
N ILE A 94 -98.76 -68.35 104.56
CA ILE A 94 -97.81 -69.32 103.97
C ILE A 94 -98.18 -69.65 102.52
N ASP A 95 -99.47 -69.86 102.23
CA ASP A 95 -99.93 -70.13 100.85
C ASP A 95 -99.65 -68.95 99.91
N ASN A 96 -99.92 -67.72 100.38
CA ASN A 96 -99.63 -66.51 99.61
C ASN A 96 -98.12 -66.35 99.38
N ALA A 97 -97.30 -66.62 100.39
CA ALA A 97 -95.85 -66.47 100.25
C ALA A 97 -95.24 -67.56 99.36
N TYR A 98 -95.78 -68.78 99.40
CA TYR A 98 -95.41 -69.84 98.47
C TYR A 98 -95.73 -69.45 97.01
N LYS A 99 -96.88 -68.83 96.76
CA LYS A 99 -97.22 -68.29 95.43
C LYS A 99 -96.23 -67.21 94.98
N SER A 100 -95.86 -66.27 95.84
CA SER A 100 -94.85 -65.24 95.53
C SER A 100 -93.48 -65.84 95.23
N LEU A 101 -93.01 -66.80 96.03
CA LEU A 101 -91.74 -67.49 95.79
C LEU A 101 -91.74 -68.28 94.48
N LEU A 102 -92.86 -68.92 94.15
CA LEU A 102 -93.02 -69.65 92.88
C LEU A 102 -92.95 -68.69 91.68
N GLU A 103 -93.57 -67.52 91.79
CA GLU A 103 -93.52 -66.49 90.74
C GLU A 103 -92.09 -65.95 90.54
N ILE A 104 -91.38 -65.63 91.63
CA ILE A 104 -89.99 -65.16 91.57
C ILE A 104 -89.08 -66.26 90.99
N SER A 105 -89.24 -67.51 91.42
CA SER A 105 -88.47 -68.65 90.90
C SER A 105 -88.72 -68.85 89.40
N SER A 106 -89.97 -68.74 88.95
CA SER A 106 -90.33 -68.86 87.53
C SER A 106 -89.68 -67.75 86.69
N ARG A 107 -89.65 -66.51 87.21
CA ARG A 107 -88.96 -65.39 86.55
C ARG A 107 -87.45 -65.62 86.45
N ILE A 108 -86.81 -66.05 87.53
CA ILE A 108 -85.38 -66.40 87.54
C ILE A 108 -85.08 -67.49 86.51
N ASP A 109 -85.89 -68.54 86.43
CA ASP A 109 -85.71 -69.62 85.45
C ASP A 109 -85.83 -69.12 83.99
N ILE A 110 -86.80 -68.23 83.72
CA ILE A 110 -86.98 -67.63 82.39
C ILE A 110 -85.76 -66.77 82.03
N ASP A 111 -85.28 -65.95 82.97
CA ASP A 111 -84.18 -65.04 82.73
C ASP A 111 -82.84 -65.79 82.59
N ILE A 112 -82.60 -66.85 83.35
CA ILE A 112 -81.44 -67.74 83.17
C ILE A 112 -81.45 -68.38 81.77
N ARG A 113 -82.60 -68.88 81.31
CA ARG A 113 -82.71 -69.48 79.97
C ARG A 113 -82.42 -68.47 78.86
N LYS A 114 -82.93 -67.25 78.99
CA LYS A 114 -82.66 -66.17 78.04
C LYS A 114 -81.17 -65.78 78.05
N LEU A 115 -80.61 -65.56 79.24
CA LEU A 115 -79.19 -65.23 79.42
C LEU A 115 -78.29 -66.28 78.77
N ASN A 116 -78.58 -67.57 78.96
CA ASN A 116 -77.81 -68.64 78.35
C ASN A 116 -77.90 -68.63 76.81
N GLY A 117 -79.07 -68.32 76.26
CA GLY A 117 -79.26 -68.12 74.82
C GLY A 117 -78.43 -66.95 74.28
N ASP A 118 -78.45 -65.82 74.96
CA ASP A 118 -77.71 -64.61 74.56
C ASP A 118 -76.19 -64.81 74.66
N VAL A 119 -75.72 -65.48 75.72
CA VAL A 119 -74.30 -65.85 75.89
C VAL A 119 -73.85 -66.76 74.75
N SER A 120 -74.67 -67.74 74.35
CA SER A 120 -74.37 -68.61 73.20
C SER A 120 -74.28 -67.80 71.90
N ALA A 121 -75.21 -66.87 71.67
CA ALA A 121 -75.18 -66.00 70.49
C ALA A 121 -73.92 -65.12 70.44
N VAL A 122 -73.50 -64.56 71.58
CA VAL A 122 -72.24 -63.79 71.67
C VAL A 122 -71.03 -64.68 71.39
N ALA A 123 -71.01 -65.91 71.88
CA ALA A 123 -69.92 -66.84 71.62
C ALA A 123 -69.81 -67.17 70.12
N GLU A 124 -70.94 -67.44 69.46
CA GLU A 124 -70.97 -67.70 68.01
C GLU A 124 -70.55 -66.46 67.19
N GLN A 125 -71.07 -65.27 67.55
CA GLN A 125 -70.71 -64.03 66.89
C GLN A 125 -69.21 -63.72 67.06
N SER A 126 -68.66 -63.96 68.25
CA SER A 126 -67.24 -63.78 68.54
C SER A 126 -66.38 -64.75 67.74
N ALA A 127 -66.74 -66.04 67.68
CA ALA A 127 -66.03 -67.03 66.89
C ALA A 127 -66.05 -66.70 65.39
N SER A 128 -67.20 -66.26 64.88
CA SER A 128 -67.35 -65.81 63.49
C SER A 128 -66.51 -64.54 63.21
N GLY A 129 -66.55 -63.57 64.12
CA GLY A 129 -65.76 -62.34 64.03
C GLY A 129 -64.25 -62.60 64.03
N ILE A 130 -63.76 -63.47 64.93
CA ILE A 130 -62.35 -63.88 64.99
C ILE A 130 -61.94 -64.57 63.69
N LYS A 131 -62.75 -65.52 63.19
CA LYS A 131 -62.48 -66.22 61.93
C LYS A 131 -62.42 -65.26 60.73
N HIS A 132 -63.30 -64.27 60.68
CA HIS A 132 -63.28 -63.25 59.63
C HIS A 132 -62.03 -62.36 59.72
N LEU A 133 -61.62 -61.97 60.93
CA LEU A 133 -60.41 -61.19 61.16
C LEU A 133 -59.16 -61.97 60.74
N GLU A 134 -59.09 -63.27 61.06
CA GLU A 134 -57.99 -64.14 60.61
C GLU A 134 -57.92 -64.22 59.09
N GLN A 135 -59.05 -64.45 58.42
CA GLN A 135 -59.11 -64.50 56.95
C GLN A 135 -58.70 -63.18 56.30
N SER A 136 -59.19 -62.05 56.82
CA SER A 136 -58.83 -60.71 56.34
C SER A 136 -57.34 -60.43 56.51
N THR A 137 -56.78 -60.77 57.67
CA THR A 137 -55.35 -60.60 57.98
C THR A 137 -54.48 -61.47 57.06
N LEU A 138 -54.89 -62.71 56.80
CA LEU A 138 -54.17 -63.65 55.94
C LEU A 138 -54.22 -63.19 54.47
N ALA A 139 -55.36 -62.67 54.01
CA ALA A 139 -55.49 -62.06 52.69
C ALA A 139 -54.60 -60.81 52.53
N GLN A 140 -54.57 -59.92 53.53
CA GLN A 140 -53.69 -58.75 53.52
C GLN A 140 -52.20 -59.14 53.51
N SER A 141 -51.82 -60.17 54.27
CA SER A 141 -50.45 -60.69 54.28
C SER A 141 -50.02 -61.26 52.92
N HIS A 142 -50.91 -61.99 52.24
CA HIS A 142 -50.65 -62.46 50.88
C HIS A 142 -50.53 -61.32 49.88
N GLU A 143 -51.42 -60.32 49.94
CA GLU A 143 -51.35 -59.14 49.08
C GLU A 143 -50.04 -58.37 49.29
N PHE A 144 -49.63 -58.18 50.55
CA PHE A 144 -48.35 -57.55 50.89
C PHE A 144 -47.17 -58.32 50.33
N THR A 145 -47.16 -59.65 50.49
CA THR A 145 -46.10 -60.53 49.96
C THR A 145 -46.02 -60.44 48.44
N GLN A 146 -47.16 -60.48 47.74
CA GLN A 146 -47.21 -60.36 46.29
C GLN A 146 -46.70 -58.99 45.82
N LYS A 147 -47.14 -57.90 46.47
CA LYS A 147 -46.64 -56.55 46.18
C LYS A 147 -45.14 -56.44 46.40
N ASN A 148 -44.62 -57.02 47.48
CA ASN A 148 -43.19 -57.00 47.77
C ASN A 148 -42.37 -57.76 46.71
N GLN A 149 -42.85 -58.92 46.25
CA GLN A 149 -42.23 -59.65 45.14
C GLN A 149 -42.26 -58.84 43.83
N GLN A 150 -43.37 -58.15 43.54
CA GLN A 150 -43.46 -57.28 42.38
C GLN A 150 -42.47 -56.11 42.46
N VAL A 151 -42.33 -55.48 43.63
CA VAL A 151 -41.35 -54.42 43.86
C VAL A 151 -39.93 -54.95 43.64
N ALA A 152 -39.57 -56.11 44.20
CA ALA A 152 -38.26 -56.72 44.01
C ALA A 152 -37.97 -57.01 42.52
N SER A 153 -38.95 -57.50 41.76
CA SER A 153 -38.85 -57.71 40.32
C SER A 153 -38.62 -56.40 39.55
N ARG A 154 -39.40 -55.35 39.86
CA ARG A 154 -39.25 -54.03 39.23
C ARG A 154 -37.90 -53.38 39.55
N VAL A 155 -37.41 -53.52 40.78
CA VAL A 155 -36.09 -53.04 41.19
C VAL A 155 -35.00 -53.77 40.39
N SER A 156 -35.10 -55.10 40.26
CA SER A 156 -34.13 -55.88 39.48
C SER A 156 -34.11 -55.48 38.00
N GLN A 157 -35.29 -55.28 37.38
CA GLN A 157 -35.40 -54.77 36.01
C GLN A 157 -34.81 -53.36 35.86
N LEU A 158 -35.03 -52.48 36.84
CA LEU A 158 -34.49 -51.13 36.82
C LEU A 158 -32.96 -51.13 36.92
N VAL A 159 -32.39 -52.00 37.76
CA VAL A 159 -30.94 -52.17 37.89
C VAL A 159 -30.33 -52.66 36.57
N GLU A 160 -30.91 -53.68 35.93
CA GLU A 160 -30.43 -54.17 34.62
C GLU A 160 -30.56 -53.10 33.52
N THR A 161 -31.68 -52.39 33.48
CA THR A 161 -31.89 -51.30 32.51
C THR A 161 -30.87 -50.17 32.72
N SER A 162 -30.59 -49.81 33.99
CA SER A 162 -29.58 -48.82 34.35
C SER A 162 -28.18 -49.25 33.92
N LYS A 163 -27.82 -50.52 34.17
CA LYS A 163 -26.52 -51.10 33.77
C LYS A 163 -26.33 -51.11 32.26
N LEU A 164 -27.36 -51.51 31.50
CA LEU A 164 -27.33 -51.49 30.03
C LEU A 164 -27.19 -50.06 29.51
N THR A 165 -27.96 -49.13 30.08
CA THR A 165 -27.91 -47.70 29.69
C THR A 165 -26.53 -47.11 29.97
N ASN A 166 -25.93 -47.42 31.12
CA ASN A 166 -24.58 -46.96 31.46
C ASN A 166 -23.53 -47.53 30.51
N SER A 167 -23.60 -48.83 30.20
CA SER A 167 -22.67 -49.47 29.26
C SER A 167 -22.77 -48.87 27.85
N LEU A 168 -24.00 -48.59 27.38
CA LEU A 168 -24.23 -47.93 26.10
C LEU A 168 -23.71 -46.49 26.09
N LEU A 169 -23.87 -45.77 27.21
CA LEU A 169 -23.37 -44.41 27.37
C LEU A 169 -21.83 -44.40 27.32
N GLU A 170 -21.17 -45.27 28.08
CA GLU A 170 -19.71 -45.42 28.07
C GLU A 170 -19.18 -45.76 26.67
N GLN A 171 -19.81 -46.72 25.99
CA GLN A 171 -19.45 -47.09 24.62
C GLN A 171 -19.59 -45.91 23.65
N LYS A 172 -20.69 -45.15 23.74
CA LYS A 172 -20.91 -43.98 22.87
C LYS A 172 -19.93 -42.85 23.16
N ILE A 173 -19.64 -42.58 24.44
CA ILE A 173 -18.64 -41.59 24.83
C ILE A 173 -17.29 -42.00 24.26
N HIS A 174 -16.86 -43.24 24.50
CA HIS A 174 -15.57 -43.73 24.02
C HIS A 174 -15.44 -43.65 22.49
N GLY A 175 -16.42 -44.17 21.75
CA GLY A 175 -16.39 -44.13 20.28
C GLY A 175 -16.45 -42.71 19.71
N THR A 176 -17.18 -41.80 20.38
CA THR A 176 -17.21 -40.38 19.98
C THR A 176 -15.87 -39.70 20.26
N THR A 177 -15.26 -39.96 21.42
CA THR A 177 -13.94 -39.43 21.77
C THR A 177 -12.86 -39.91 20.80
N GLU A 178 -12.83 -41.19 20.43
CA GLU A 178 -11.89 -41.70 19.43
C GLU A 178 -12.10 -41.07 18.06
N SER A 179 -13.35 -40.90 17.64
CA SER A 179 -13.68 -40.26 16.35
C SER A 179 -13.22 -38.80 16.33
N ILE A 180 -13.45 -38.05 17.41
CA ILE A 180 -12.99 -36.66 17.55
C ILE A 180 -11.46 -36.59 17.53
N LEU A 181 -10.77 -37.46 18.26
CA LEU A 181 -9.31 -37.52 18.28
C LEU A 181 -8.73 -37.83 16.89
N HIS A 182 -9.39 -38.70 16.13
CA HIS A 182 -8.97 -39.01 14.76
C HIS A 182 -9.12 -37.79 13.83
N ILE A 183 -10.27 -37.10 13.91
CA ILE A 183 -10.53 -35.87 13.15
C ILE A 183 -9.50 -34.79 13.53
N GLU A 184 -9.21 -34.60 14.81
CA GLU A 184 -8.23 -33.63 15.30
C GLU A 184 -6.84 -33.91 14.70
N LYS A 185 -6.38 -35.17 14.75
CA LYS A 185 -5.10 -35.57 14.15
C LYS A 185 -5.06 -35.29 12.64
N GLN A 186 -6.14 -35.56 11.92
CA GLN A 186 -6.23 -35.31 10.48
C GLN A 186 -6.16 -33.80 10.17
N ILE A 187 -6.89 -32.97 10.92
CA ILE A 187 -6.89 -31.52 10.75
C ILE A 187 -5.50 -30.95 11.03
N VAL A 188 -4.83 -31.39 12.12
CA VAL A 188 -3.47 -30.94 12.45
C VAL A 188 -2.49 -31.28 11.32
N ALA A 189 -2.54 -32.50 10.78
CA ALA A 189 -1.68 -32.90 9.66
C ALA A 189 -1.95 -32.07 8.38
N GLU A 190 -3.21 -31.75 8.09
CA GLU A 190 -3.58 -30.89 6.95
C GLU A 190 -3.08 -29.45 7.12
N ILE A 191 -3.21 -28.89 8.33
CA ILE A 191 -2.66 -27.57 8.67
C ILE A 191 -1.14 -27.53 8.51
N GLU A 192 -0.43 -28.53 9.01
CA GLU A 192 1.03 -28.62 8.86
C GLU A 192 1.45 -28.70 7.38
N ASN A 193 0.72 -29.47 6.57
CA ASN A 193 0.99 -29.57 5.14
C ASN A 193 0.74 -28.25 4.40
N LEU A 194 -0.39 -27.59 4.67
CA LEU A 194 -0.70 -26.26 4.12
C LEU A 194 0.31 -25.20 4.56
N SER A 195 0.77 -25.26 5.81
CA SER A 195 1.79 -24.37 6.34
C SER A 195 3.11 -24.54 5.58
N ARG A 196 3.59 -25.78 5.39
CA ARG A 196 4.80 -26.07 4.60
C ARG A 196 4.67 -25.60 3.15
N ALA A 197 3.56 -25.92 2.49
CA ALA A 197 3.32 -25.48 1.11
C ALA A 197 3.30 -23.95 0.98
N THR A 198 2.77 -23.26 1.98
CA THR A 198 2.76 -21.79 2.05
C THR A 198 4.16 -21.22 2.27
N GLU A 199 4.96 -21.84 3.15
CA GLU A 199 6.35 -21.47 3.39
C GLU A 199 7.19 -21.64 2.12
N ASP A 200 7.09 -22.77 1.42
CA ASP A 200 7.79 -23.02 0.17
C ASP A 200 7.41 -22.01 -0.92
N LYS A 201 6.11 -21.69 -1.03
CA LYS A 201 5.63 -20.66 -1.95
C LYS A 201 6.15 -19.27 -1.59
N THR A 202 6.23 -18.95 -0.30
CA THR A 202 6.76 -17.67 0.19
C THR A 202 8.25 -17.55 -0.15
N ARG A 203 9.06 -18.58 0.12
CA ARG A 203 10.47 -18.63 -0.27
C ARG A 203 10.68 -18.52 -1.79
N SER A 204 9.82 -19.17 -2.58
CA SER A 204 9.85 -19.07 -4.05
C SER A 204 9.55 -17.65 -4.52
N ILE A 205 8.56 -16.99 -3.93
CA ILE A 205 8.24 -15.58 -4.23
C ILE A 205 9.40 -14.67 -3.84
N GLU A 206 9.98 -14.86 -2.65
CA GLU A 206 11.14 -14.09 -2.16
C GLU A 206 12.31 -14.18 -3.13
N SER A 207 12.69 -15.40 -3.55
CA SER A 207 13.75 -15.61 -4.55
C SER A 207 13.44 -14.92 -5.89
N ARG A 208 12.19 -14.96 -6.35
CA ARG A 208 11.77 -14.25 -7.57
C ARG A 208 11.82 -12.73 -7.42
N VAL A 209 11.45 -12.20 -6.25
CA VAL A 209 11.53 -10.77 -5.93
C VAL A 209 12.99 -10.32 -5.92
N ASP A 210 13.89 -11.07 -5.29
CA ASP A 210 15.32 -10.77 -5.27
C ASP A 210 15.94 -10.81 -6.67
N SER A 211 15.59 -11.83 -7.47
CA SER A 211 16.00 -11.91 -8.87
C SER A 211 15.50 -10.71 -9.68
N ASN A 212 14.25 -10.31 -9.48
CA ASN A 212 13.67 -9.15 -10.17
C ASN A 212 14.33 -7.84 -9.70
N LYS A 213 14.60 -7.70 -8.41
CA LYS A 213 15.33 -6.56 -7.84
C LYS A 213 16.72 -6.45 -8.47
N ALA A 214 17.46 -7.56 -8.59
CA ALA A 214 18.74 -7.59 -9.28
C ALA A 214 18.63 -7.20 -10.76
N LYS A 215 17.56 -7.64 -11.45
CA LYS A 215 17.30 -7.25 -12.85
C LYS A 215 16.99 -5.75 -12.97
N ILE A 216 16.20 -5.19 -12.07
CA ILE A 216 15.88 -3.76 -12.03
C ILE A 216 17.14 -2.93 -11.81
N LEU A 217 17.99 -3.31 -10.84
CA LEU A 217 19.28 -2.62 -10.61
C LEU A 217 20.18 -2.66 -11.85
N LYS A 218 20.22 -3.79 -12.57
CA LYS A 218 20.95 -3.88 -13.85
C LYS A 218 20.36 -2.97 -14.92
N LEU A 219 19.04 -2.91 -15.05
CA LEU A 219 18.38 -2.00 -15.99
C LEU A 219 18.64 -0.53 -15.66
N GLN A 220 18.59 -0.15 -14.38
CA GLN A 220 18.94 1.21 -13.94
C GLN A 220 20.39 1.58 -14.31
N SER A 221 21.34 0.66 -14.13
CA SER A 221 22.72 0.89 -14.56
C SER A 221 22.85 1.04 -16.08
N VAL A 222 22.08 0.29 -16.86
CA VAL A 222 22.03 0.44 -18.32
C VAL A 222 21.42 1.79 -18.70
N ASP A 223 20.34 2.20 -18.06
CA ASP A 223 19.69 3.49 -18.31
C ASP A 223 20.64 4.65 -17.98
N GLU A 224 21.36 4.61 -16.86
CA GLU A 224 22.41 5.60 -16.54
C GLU A 224 23.51 5.66 -17.60
N ALA A 225 23.95 4.50 -18.11
CA ALA A 225 24.95 4.44 -19.17
C ALA A 225 24.43 5.02 -20.50
N ILE A 226 23.16 4.77 -20.84
CA ILE A 226 22.49 5.33 -22.01
C ILE A 226 22.37 6.85 -21.88
N ILE A 227 21.96 7.36 -20.72
CA ILE A 227 21.88 8.80 -20.45
C ILE A 227 23.25 9.45 -20.62
N ARG A 228 24.31 8.90 -20.00
CA ARG A 228 25.68 9.43 -20.15
C ARG A 228 26.14 9.45 -21.61
N ARG A 229 25.85 8.38 -22.36
CA ARG A 229 26.19 8.31 -23.78
C ARG A 229 25.41 9.32 -24.61
N ALA A 230 24.11 9.48 -24.35
CA ALA A 230 23.26 10.45 -25.03
C ALA A 230 23.77 11.88 -24.79
N THR A 231 24.07 12.25 -23.55
CA THR A 231 24.67 13.55 -23.21
C THR A 231 26.02 13.77 -23.90
N THR A 232 26.87 12.74 -23.96
CA THR A 232 28.16 12.84 -24.67
C THR A 232 27.95 13.06 -26.17
N LEU A 233 27.02 12.33 -26.78
CA LEU A 233 26.68 12.50 -28.20
C LEU A 233 26.07 13.88 -28.48
N GLU A 234 25.26 14.40 -27.57
CA GLU A 234 24.69 15.76 -27.67
C GLU A 234 25.79 16.83 -27.65
N ILE A 235 26.75 16.71 -26.72
CA ILE A 235 27.92 17.60 -26.66
C ILE A 235 28.74 17.50 -27.94
N SER A 236 29.10 16.29 -28.39
CA SER A 236 29.87 16.11 -29.63
C SER A 236 29.11 16.59 -30.86
N SER A 237 27.79 16.44 -30.89
CA SER A 237 26.94 16.96 -31.98
C SER A 237 26.94 18.49 -31.99
N ALA A 238 26.88 19.14 -30.82
CA ALA A 238 26.99 20.58 -30.71
C ALA A 238 28.37 21.08 -31.16
N GLU A 239 29.45 20.41 -30.74
CA GLU A 239 30.83 20.72 -31.17
C GLU A 239 31.02 20.55 -32.68
N LEU A 240 30.48 19.47 -33.27
CA LEU A 240 30.49 19.26 -34.72
C LEU A 240 29.72 20.35 -35.46
N THR A 241 28.57 20.79 -34.92
CA THR A 241 27.79 21.88 -35.51
C THR A 241 28.58 23.19 -35.52
N VAL A 242 29.23 23.53 -34.40
CA VAL A 242 30.10 24.71 -34.30
C VAL A 242 31.30 24.59 -35.25
N THR A 243 31.91 23.41 -35.33
CA THR A 243 33.04 23.16 -36.23
C THR A 243 32.62 23.26 -37.69
N SER A 244 31.43 22.78 -38.05
CA SER A 244 30.85 22.92 -39.39
C SER A 244 30.63 24.39 -39.73
N GLN A 245 30.00 25.17 -38.83
CA GLN A 245 29.82 26.62 -39.04
C GLN A 245 31.15 27.33 -39.23
N ARG A 246 32.16 26.99 -38.43
CA ARG A 246 33.51 27.55 -38.57
C ARG A 246 34.16 27.18 -39.90
N LEU A 247 34.01 25.93 -40.34
CA LEU A 247 34.50 25.48 -41.64
C LEU A 247 33.81 26.23 -42.78
N ASP A 248 32.49 26.40 -42.72
CA ASP A 248 31.74 27.18 -43.71
C ASP A 248 32.26 28.61 -43.78
N SER A 249 32.48 29.27 -42.64
CA SER A 249 33.11 30.60 -42.61
C SER A 249 34.53 30.60 -43.21
N SER A 250 35.35 29.59 -42.93
CA SER A 250 36.69 29.46 -43.54
C SER A 250 36.62 29.21 -45.06
N VAL A 251 35.61 28.50 -45.54
CA VAL A 251 35.38 28.29 -46.98
C VAL A 251 34.95 29.59 -47.65
N GLU A 252 34.07 30.37 -47.02
CA GLU A 252 33.67 31.70 -47.51
C GLU A 252 34.88 32.66 -47.55
N GLU A 253 35.72 32.66 -46.52
CA GLU A 253 36.95 33.46 -46.48
C GLU A 253 37.94 33.02 -47.56
N LEU A 254 38.13 31.71 -47.74
CA LEU A 254 38.97 31.17 -48.81
C LEU A 254 38.43 31.55 -50.20
N ALA A 255 37.12 31.49 -50.41
CA ALA A 255 36.50 31.91 -51.66
C ALA A 255 36.71 33.42 -51.91
N SER A 256 36.56 34.26 -50.88
CA SER A 256 36.86 35.69 -50.95
C SER A 256 38.33 35.95 -51.29
N SER A 257 39.26 35.28 -50.60
CA SER A 257 40.69 35.36 -50.86
C SER A 257 41.05 34.89 -52.28
N SER A 258 40.45 33.78 -52.74
CA SER A 258 40.60 33.27 -54.10
C SER A 258 40.09 34.27 -55.14
N ASN A 259 38.95 34.93 -54.89
CA ASN A 259 38.43 35.98 -55.77
C ASN A 259 39.36 37.20 -55.80
N ALA A 260 39.89 37.63 -54.65
CA ALA A 260 40.86 38.71 -54.57
C ALA A 260 42.15 38.37 -55.32
N LEU A 261 42.65 37.14 -55.18
CA LEU A 261 43.81 36.65 -55.92
C LEU A 261 43.53 36.59 -57.44
N ALA A 262 42.37 36.08 -57.85
CA ALA A 262 41.97 36.06 -59.26
C ALA A 262 41.90 37.47 -59.85
N HIS A 263 41.37 38.44 -59.09
CA HIS A 263 41.37 39.84 -59.47
C HIS A 263 42.80 40.39 -59.59
N GLY A 264 43.68 40.09 -58.62
CA GLY A 264 45.09 40.47 -58.67
C GLY A 264 45.84 39.85 -59.86
N ILE A 265 45.58 38.59 -60.20
CA ILE A 265 46.13 37.92 -61.38
C ILE A 265 45.62 38.60 -62.67
N ASN A 266 44.34 38.93 -62.74
CA ASN A 266 43.79 39.64 -63.90
C ASN A 266 44.42 41.03 -64.06
N ALA A 267 44.58 41.79 -62.97
CA ALA A 267 45.25 43.08 -62.98
C ALA A 267 46.74 42.95 -63.39
N LEU A 268 47.44 41.91 -62.91
CA LEU A 268 48.82 41.63 -63.31
C LEU A 268 48.90 41.25 -64.79
N LYS A 269 47.96 40.46 -65.29
CA LYS A 269 47.85 40.08 -66.70
C LYS A 269 47.60 41.32 -67.58
N GLU A 270 46.72 42.22 -67.15
CA GLU A 270 46.47 43.50 -67.82
C GLU A 270 47.73 44.36 -67.86
N ARG A 271 48.42 44.56 -66.72
CA ARG A 271 49.70 45.27 -66.70
C ARG A 271 50.78 44.60 -67.55
N THR A 272 50.80 43.27 -67.61
CA THR A 272 51.74 42.53 -68.45
C THR A 272 51.43 42.77 -69.94
N ALA A 273 50.15 42.80 -70.33
CA ALA A 273 49.73 43.14 -71.69
C ALA A 273 50.06 44.61 -72.03
N GLU A 274 49.88 45.54 -71.10
CA GLU A 274 50.31 46.93 -71.25
C GLU A 274 51.82 47.04 -71.46
N LEU A 275 52.61 46.32 -70.65
CA LEU A 275 54.06 46.24 -70.77
C LEU A 275 54.50 45.60 -72.10
N GLU A 276 53.82 44.56 -72.57
CA GLU A 276 54.07 43.93 -73.86
C GLU A 276 53.78 44.91 -75.00
N THR A 277 52.68 45.66 -74.92
CA THR A 277 52.32 46.69 -75.89
C THR A 277 53.36 47.83 -75.91
N LEU A 278 53.78 48.29 -74.72
CA LEU A 278 54.84 49.29 -74.57
C LEU A 278 56.17 48.78 -75.12
N THR A 279 56.53 47.53 -74.85
CA THR A 279 57.75 46.90 -75.36
C THR A 279 57.71 46.75 -76.88
N SER A 280 56.55 46.38 -77.45
CA SER A 280 56.34 46.36 -78.90
C SER A 280 56.48 47.75 -79.51
N ASN A 281 55.90 48.78 -78.88
CA ASN A 281 56.07 50.17 -79.29
C ASN A 281 57.53 50.63 -79.20
N HIS A 282 58.25 50.26 -78.14
CA HIS A 282 59.69 50.49 -78.03
C HIS A 282 60.47 49.73 -79.11
N GLY A 283 60.09 48.49 -79.44
CA GLY A 283 60.66 47.72 -80.53
C GLY A 283 60.48 48.42 -81.88
N PHE A 284 59.31 49.00 -82.14
CA PHE A 284 59.04 49.82 -83.32
C PHE A 284 59.88 51.10 -83.33
N LEU A 285 59.98 51.81 -82.20
CA LEU A 285 60.81 53.01 -82.08
C LEU A 285 62.31 52.72 -82.26
N ILE A 286 62.81 51.62 -81.67
CA ILE A 286 64.19 51.16 -81.84
C ILE A 286 64.43 50.76 -83.30
N GLY A 287 63.50 50.03 -83.94
CA GLY A 287 63.58 49.72 -85.37
C GLY A 287 63.57 50.97 -86.23
N GLY A 288 62.75 51.97 -85.89
CA GLY A 288 62.73 53.29 -86.52
C GLY A 288 64.03 54.05 -86.35
N LEU A 289 64.62 54.04 -85.14
CA LEU A 289 65.91 54.63 -84.82
C LEU A 289 67.07 53.91 -85.53
N GLN A 290 67.06 52.57 -85.59
CA GLN A 290 68.04 51.80 -86.34
C GLN A 290 67.96 52.09 -87.84
N LYS A 291 66.74 52.21 -88.39
CA LYS A 291 66.53 52.61 -89.78
C LYS A 291 67.04 54.03 -90.04
N ALA A 292 66.69 54.99 -89.18
CA ALA A 292 67.21 56.36 -89.26
C ALA A 292 68.74 56.41 -89.10
N SER A 293 69.31 55.60 -88.20
CA SER A 293 70.76 55.45 -88.03
C SER A 293 71.41 54.84 -89.27
N SER A 294 70.79 53.85 -89.91
CA SER A 294 71.26 53.28 -91.18
C SER A 294 71.19 54.31 -92.31
N GLU A 295 70.12 55.11 -92.38
CA GLU A 295 69.96 56.17 -93.38
C GLU A 295 70.98 57.31 -93.14
N VAL A 296 71.24 57.67 -91.88
CA VAL A 296 72.32 58.59 -91.52
C VAL A 296 73.67 58.00 -91.92
N SER A 297 73.94 56.72 -91.63
CA SER A 297 75.18 56.05 -92.01
C SER A 297 75.36 55.97 -93.53
N GLU A 298 74.28 55.74 -94.28
CA GLU A 298 74.29 55.70 -95.74
C GLU A 298 74.51 57.09 -96.33
N ARG A 299 73.87 58.13 -95.76
CA ARG A 299 74.17 59.53 -96.10
C ARG A 299 75.59 59.93 -95.72
N LEU A 300 76.12 59.43 -94.59
CA LEU A 300 77.50 59.66 -94.18
C LEU A 300 78.46 58.99 -95.17
N ALA A 301 78.20 57.75 -95.58
CA ALA A 301 78.96 57.06 -96.61
C ALA A 301 78.92 57.83 -97.94
N ALA A 302 77.76 58.34 -98.35
CA ALA A 302 77.62 59.18 -99.54
C ALA A 302 78.39 60.52 -99.42
N LEU A 303 78.42 61.12 -98.23
CA LEU A 303 79.19 62.33 -97.93
C LEU A 303 80.69 62.05 -97.96
N THR A 304 81.16 60.97 -97.33
CA THR A 304 82.57 60.55 -97.33
C THR A 304 83.04 60.17 -98.74
N ASP A 305 82.19 59.52 -99.54
CA ASP A 305 82.52 59.14 -100.92
C ASP A 305 82.57 60.37 -101.87
N ARG A 306 81.76 61.39 -101.56
CA ARG A 306 81.82 62.71 -102.21
C ARG A 306 83.04 63.51 -101.75
N GLU A 307 83.38 63.46 -100.47
CA GLU A 307 84.56 64.11 -99.90
C GLU A 307 85.86 63.49 -100.43
N GLY A 308 85.95 62.16 -100.54
CA GLY A 308 87.08 61.47 -101.17
C GLY A 308 87.28 61.87 -102.64
N ARG A 309 86.18 62.08 -103.39
CA ARG A 309 86.23 62.61 -104.76
C ARG A 309 86.75 64.05 -104.81
N HIS A 310 86.28 64.92 -103.93
CA HIS A 310 86.79 66.30 -103.85
C HIS A 310 88.25 66.34 -103.39
N PHE A 311 88.65 65.49 -102.44
CA PHE A 311 90.02 65.42 -101.97
C PHE A 311 90.97 64.94 -103.08
N ASN A 312 90.59 63.93 -103.87
CA ASN A 312 91.38 63.51 -105.03
C ASN A 312 91.43 64.58 -106.13
N MET A 313 90.32 65.30 -106.36
CA MET A 313 90.28 66.39 -107.35
C MET A 313 91.15 67.58 -106.92
N VAL A 314 91.13 67.95 -105.65
CA VAL A 314 92.01 68.99 -105.09
C VAL A 314 93.47 68.54 -105.09
N THR A 315 93.76 67.29 -104.71
CA THR A 315 95.13 66.75 -104.71
C THR A 315 95.71 66.68 -106.14
N ALA A 316 94.91 66.28 -107.12
CA ALA A 316 95.29 66.28 -108.53
C ALA A 316 95.49 67.71 -109.07
N ALA A 317 94.60 68.65 -108.71
CA ALA A 317 94.74 70.06 -109.09
C ALA A 317 95.98 70.70 -108.45
N PHE A 318 96.31 70.36 -107.21
CA PHE A 318 97.49 70.85 -106.51
C PHE A 318 98.78 70.29 -107.12
N LEU A 319 98.81 69.00 -107.50
CA LEU A 319 99.93 68.40 -108.24
C LEU A 319 100.12 69.03 -109.62
N LEU A 320 99.04 69.33 -110.34
CA LEU A 320 99.09 70.00 -111.64
C LEU A 320 99.62 71.43 -111.51
N LEU A 321 99.24 72.13 -110.44
CA LEU A 321 99.75 73.47 -110.11
C LEU A 321 101.24 73.41 -109.77
N LEU A 322 101.70 72.40 -109.03
CA LEU A 322 103.13 72.18 -108.73
C LEU A 322 103.97 71.93 -110.00
N VAL A 323 103.44 71.14 -110.94
CA VAL A 323 104.09 70.87 -112.24
C VAL A 323 104.12 72.12 -113.12
N ALA A 324 103.02 72.90 -113.18
CA ALA A 324 102.99 74.16 -113.92
C ALA A 324 103.97 75.18 -113.36
N THR A 325 104.11 75.27 -112.03
CA THR A 325 105.05 76.20 -111.39
C THR A 325 106.50 75.80 -111.64
N ALA A 326 106.83 74.48 -111.66
CA ALA A 326 108.17 73.99 -111.98
C ALA A 326 108.56 74.20 -113.45
N VAL A 327 107.61 74.10 -114.39
CA VAL A 327 107.84 74.36 -115.83
C VAL A 327 108.02 75.86 -116.10
N ILE A 328 107.31 76.73 -115.38
CA ILE A 328 107.48 78.19 -115.47
C ILE A 328 108.81 78.62 -114.84
N TYR A 329 109.21 78.01 -113.73
CA TYR A 329 110.49 78.31 -113.06
C TYR A 329 111.73 77.93 -113.91
N PHE A 330 111.65 76.86 -114.71
CA PHE A 330 112.76 76.42 -115.58
C PHE A 330 112.84 77.11 -116.95
N SER A 331 111.80 77.82 -117.42
CA SER A 331 111.87 78.56 -118.71
C SER A 331 112.23 80.05 -118.57
N GLN A 332 112.29 80.59 -117.35
CA GLN A 332 112.51 82.03 -117.09
C GLN A 332 113.87 82.38 -116.46
N GLN A 333 114.91 81.54 -116.63
CA GLN A 333 116.26 81.79 -116.09
C GLN A 333 117.26 82.38 -117.11
N ASP A 334 116.80 83.04 -118.19
CA ASP A 334 117.75 83.63 -119.17
C ASP A 334 117.56 85.10 -119.54
N GLN A 335 116.54 85.83 -119.08
CA GLN A 335 116.51 87.30 -119.28
C GLN A 335 115.88 88.06 -118.11
N PHE A 336 116.68 88.24 -117.06
CA PHE A 336 116.64 89.44 -116.23
C PHE A 336 117.32 90.59 -116.99
N VAL A 337 116.54 91.44 -117.68
CA VAL A 337 116.89 92.85 -117.87
C VAL A 337 115.61 93.69 -117.86
N ALA A 338 115.55 94.58 -116.87
CA ALA A 338 114.79 95.82 -116.79
C ALA A 338 113.26 95.76 -116.59
N ASN A 339 112.89 96.32 -115.43
CA ASN A 339 111.82 97.30 -115.22
C ASN A 339 110.37 96.81 -115.24
N ASP A 340 109.46 97.39 -114.46
CA ASP A 340 109.54 98.24 -113.28
C ASP A 340 108.09 98.37 -112.79
N ALA A 341 107.96 98.77 -111.54
CA ALA A 341 106.82 99.38 -110.90
C ALA A 341 105.80 100.08 -111.82
N ARG A 342 104.52 99.73 -111.64
CA ARG A 342 103.50 100.61 -111.01
C ARG A 342 102.09 100.03 -111.13
N TYR A 343 101.39 100.08 -110.00
CA TYR A 343 99.96 100.39 -109.76
C TYR A 343 99.54 99.52 -108.55
N ALA A 344 99.68 99.98 -107.30
CA ALA A 344 99.14 101.17 -106.67
C ALA A 344 97.60 101.18 -106.59
N GLU A 345 97.13 101.16 -105.34
CA GLU A 345 96.11 102.06 -104.78
C GLU A 345 94.63 101.64 -104.78
N ARG A 346 94.18 101.11 -103.62
CA ARG A 346 92.94 101.47 -102.90
C ARG A 346 92.98 100.84 -101.48
N SER A 347 93.32 101.60 -100.44
CA SER A 347 92.45 102.46 -99.59
C SER A 347 91.70 101.60 -98.55
N ASP A 348 92.19 101.49 -97.30
CA ASP A 348 92.12 102.46 -96.18
C ASP A 348 90.70 102.68 -95.63
N VAL A 349 90.50 102.36 -94.35
CA VAL A 349 89.88 103.11 -93.21
C VAL A 349 89.95 102.15 -92.00
N VAL A 350 90.88 102.26 -91.04
CA VAL A 350 91.23 103.32 -90.05
C VAL A 350 90.51 103.15 -88.70
N ASP A 351 91.37 103.03 -87.69
CA ASP A 351 91.21 103.13 -86.23
C ASP A 351 90.35 104.29 -85.71
N GLN A 352 89.61 104.08 -84.60
CA GLN A 352 89.62 104.93 -83.37
C GLN A 352 88.51 104.59 -82.34
N GLU A 353 88.81 104.95 -81.08
CA GLU A 353 87.97 105.07 -79.86
C GLU A 353 87.67 103.78 -79.07
N PHE A 354 88.21 103.55 -77.85
CA PHE A 354 88.46 104.44 -76.70
C PHE A 354 87.18 105.02 -76.07
N SER A 355 86.91 104.58 -74.84
CA SER A 355 86.12 105.27 -73.80
C SER A 355 84.59 105.27 -73.90
N ASN A 356 83.97 104.43 -73.07
CA ASN A 356 82.98 104.79 -72.02
C ASN A 356 82.06 103.60 -71.75
N LEU A 357 82.14 102.98 -70.58
CA LEU A 357 81.39 103.38 -69.38
C LEU A 357 79.86 103.24 -69.55
N GLN A 358 79.34 102.30 -68.76
CA GLN A 358 78.16 102.47 -67.91
C GLN A 358 76.80 102.00 -68.45
N GLN A 359 76.00 101.49 -67.49
CA GLN A 359 74.54 101.36 -67.45
C GLN A 359 73.93 100.13 -68.15
N VAL A 360 73.17 99.22 -67.52
CA VAL A 360 72.47 99.11 -66.22
C VAL A 360 72.27 97.58 -65.98
N GLN A 361 72.76 96.98 -64.89
CA GLN A 361 72.14 96.85 -63.56
C GLN A 361 70.93 95.88 -63.48
N VAL A 362 71.09 94.82 -62.65
CA VAL A 362 70.14 94.30 -61.62
C VAL A 362 68.86 93.59 -62.16
N SER A 363 68.45 92.39 -61.74
CA SER A 363 68.47 91.74 -60.42
C SER A 363 68.34 90.20 -60.54
N SER A 364 69.28 89.49 -59.92
CA SER A 364 69.07 88.16 -59.33
C SER A 364 68.83 88.32 -57.83
N ALA A 365 68.02 87.44 -57.22
CA ALA A 365 67.94 87.13 -55.77
C ALA A 365 66.65 87.49 -54.99
N GLU A 366 65.46 87.35 -55.58
CA GLU A 366 64.19 87.38 -54.80
C GLU A 366 63.21 86.22 -55.07
N ALA A 367 63.40 85.42 -56.12
CA ALA A 367 62.46 84.36 -56.49
C ALA A 367 62.72 82.98 -55.85
N THR A 368 63.91 82.73 -55.30
CA THR A 368 64.30 81.41 -54.78
C THR A 368 64.09 81.26 -53.26
N ASN A 369 64.02 82.36 -52.51
CA ASN A 369 63.84 82.31 -51.05
C ASN A 369 62.36 82.19 -50.62
N ASN A 370 61.41 82.71 -51.41
CA ASN A 370 59.98 82.61 -51.12
C ASN A 370 59.38 81.23 -51.44
N SER A 371 60.03 80.44 -52.31
CA SER A 371 59.56 79.07 -52.63
C SER A 371 60.01 78.01 -51.60
N LEU A 372 61.03 78.29 -50.77
CA LEU A 372 61.45 77.38 -49.71
C LEU A 372 60.61 77.52 -48.44
N VAL A 373 60.20 78.74 -48.07
CA VAL A 373 59.35 79.00 -46.89
C VAL A 373 57.93 78.44 -47.10
N ALA A 374 57.39 78.51 -48.32
CA ALA A 374 56.09 77.95 -48.65
C ALA A 374 56.05 76.41 -48.71
N LEU A 375 57.21 75.75 -48.77
CA LEU A 375 57.31 74.28 -48.72
C LEU A 375 57.40 73.78 -47.26
N ASP A 376 58.04 74.55 -46.39
CA ASP A 376 58.21 74.23 -44.97
C ASP A 376 56.87 74.35 -44.20
N ASP A 377 56.12 75.44 -44.42
CA ASP A 377 54.79 75.64 -43.84
C ASP A 377 53.77 74.57 -44.28
N LYS A 378 53.94 74.01 -45.49
CA LYS A 378 53.07 72.96 -46.03
C LYS A 378 53.39 71.58 -45.46
N ILE A 379 54.66 71.33 -45.11
CA ILE A 379 55.08 70.08 -44.45
C ILE A 379 54.63 70.09 -42.98
N GLU A 380 54.73 71.22 -42.29
CA GLU A 380 54.30 71.34 -40.89
C GLU A 380 52.77 71.26 -40.72
N SER A 381 52.00 71.86 -41.65
CA SER A 381 50.54 71.73 -41.70
C SER A 381 50.07 70.29 -41.96
N MET A 382 50.78 69.53 -42.80
CA MET A 382 50.41 68.16 -43.13
C MET A 382 50.76 67.18 -42.00
N ASN A 383 51.82 67.46 -41.24
CA ASN A 383 52.21 66.65 -40.07
C ASN A 383 51.22 66.83 -38.91
N ALA A 384 50.70 68.05 -38.70
CA ALA A 384 49.67 68.32 -37.70
C ALA A 384 48.34 67.59 -38.01
N ALA A 385 47.94 67.51 -39.29
CA ALA A 385 46.72 66.83 -39.71
C ALA A 385 46.79 65.30 -39.53
N VAL A 386 47.95 64.68 -39.78
CA VAL A 386 48.16 63.23 -39.59
C VAL A 386 48.19 62.85 -38.10
N GLN A 387 48.66 63.75 -37.23
CA GLN A 387 48.73 63.50 -35.80
C GLN A 387 47.34 63.59 -35.12
N ASP A 388 46.47 64.48 -35.60
CA ASP A 388 45.07 64.62 -35.16
C ASP A 388 44.21 63.40 -35.57
N GLU A 389 44.42 62.87 -36.79
CA GLU A 389 43.72 61.67 -37.29
C GLU A 389 44.13 60.38 -36.55
N MET A 390 45.40 60.27 -36.13
CA MET A 390 45.86 59.16 -35.28
C MET A 390 45.34 59.21 -33.83
N GLN A 391 45.01 60.39 -33.31
CA GLN A 391 44.43 60.55 -31.98
C GLN A 391 42.93 60.17 -31.97
N GLY A 392 42.19 60.54 -33.03
CA GLY A 392 40.79 60.12 -33.22
C GLY A 392 40.59 58.61 -33.38
N LEU A 393 41.52 57.91 -34.03
CA LEU A 393 41.50 56.45 -34.14
C LEU A 393 41.78 55.72 -32.82
N ARG A 394 42.51 56.36 -31.88
CA ARG A 394 42.83 55.78 -30.58
C ARG A 394 41.65 55.83 -29.61
N ASP A 395 40.86 56.89 -29.65
CA ASP A 395 39.66 57.05 -28.83
C ASP A 395 38.51 56.13 -29.30
N GLN A 396 38.47 55.79 -30.59
CA GLN A 396 37.44 54.88 -31.12
C GLN A 396 37.68 53.41 -30.71
N VAL A 397 38.94 53.00 -30.47
CA VAL A 397 39.31 51.65 -30.02
C VAL A 397 39.03 51.43 -28.53
N GLN A 398 39.09 52.47 -27.69
CA GLN A 398 38.73 52.35 -26.26
C GLN A 398 37.21 52.34 -25.98
N SER A 399 36.36 52.77 -26.92
CA SER A 399 34.90 52.73 -26.75
C SER A 399 34.26 51.36 -27.05
N VAL A 400 35.00 50.44 -27.69
CA VAL A 400 34.51 49.10 -28.06
C VAL A 400 34.83 48.05 -26.99
N GLU A 401 35.92 48.21 -26.23
CA GLU A 401 36.31 47.29 -25.14
C GLU A 401 35.36 47.35 -23.92
N GLY A 402 34.57 48.43 -23.78
CA GLY A 402 33.64 48.63 -22.66
C GLY A 402 32.26 47.95 -22.79
N ARG A 403 31.97 47.22 -23.88
CA ARG A 403 30.62 46.64 -24.12
C ARG A 403 30.53 45.11 -23.98
N PHE A 404 31.54 44.46 -23.40
CA PHE A 404 31.51 43.01 -23.11
C PHE A 404 31.36 42.64 -21.62
N SER A 405 30.93 43.58 -20.78
CA SER A 405 30.66 43.32 -19.35
C SER A 405 29.26 43.82 -18.98
N GLN A 406 28.21 43.02 -19.24
CA GLN A 406 26.96 42.92 -18.45
C GLN A 406 25.76 42.41 -19.27
N SER A 407 25.45 41.12 -19.13
CA SER A 407 24.07 40.59 -19.08
C SER A 407 24.13 39.17 -18.46
N SER A 408 23.92 39.02 -17.14
CA SER A 408 22.64 38.79 -16.42
C SER A 408 22.15 37.30 -16.45
N PRO A 409 21.19 36.87 -15.61
CA PRO A 409 21.43 35.94 -14.50
C PRO A 409 20.50 34.71 -14.53
N PHE A 410 20.97 33.48 -14.29
CA PHE A 410 20.03 32.35 -14.13
C PHE A 410 20.50 31.25 -13.18
N SER A 411 19.56 30.93 -12.26
CA SER A 411 19.39 29.70 -11.49
C SER A 411 20.50 29.25 -10.54
N GLN A 412 20.26 29.52 -9.25
CA GLN A 412 20.66 28.62 -8.18
C GLN A 412 19.39 28.19 -7.41
N ILE A 413 18.88 27.02 -7.78
CA ILE A 413 17.96 26.18 -7.01
C ILE A 413 18.73 24.90 -6.71
N GLY A 414 18.82 24.54 -5.42
CA GLY A 414 19.04 23.18 -4.91
C GLY A 414 20.47 22.63 -4.92
N ASP A 415 21.18 22.75 -3.80
CA ASP A 415 21.25 21.70 -2.75
C ASP A 415 21.54 22.35 -1.39
#